data_AF-A0A6L7JQH0-F1
#
_entry.id   AF-A0A6L7JQH0-F1
#
_cell.length_a   1.000
_cell.length_b   1.000
_cell.length_c   1.000
_cell.angle_alpha   90.00
_cell.angle_beta   90.00
_cell.angle_gamma   90.00
#
_symmetry.space_group_name_H-M   'P 1'
#
loop_
_entity.id
_entity.type
_entity.pdbx_description
1 polymer ?
#
loop_
_entity_poly.entity_id
_entity_poly.type
_entity_poly.pdbx_seq_one_letter_code
_entity_poly.pdbx_strand_id
1 'polypeptide(L)'
;LLRVSIELLCKQLGQKGSLKDCIDELKKKGLSSRIIDALEVCRLIGNQAVHPGKIDLEEEPDKVKFLFSLVNDIAEELVTKPRKIAENYGDLLND
;
A
#
# COMPACT_ATOMS: atom_id res chain seq x y z
N LEU A 1 -12.22 4.70 -2.19
CA LEU A 1 -12.13 3.45 -1.40
C LEU A 1 -10.68 2.99 -1.21
N LEU A 2 -9.95 2.61 -2.27
CA LEU A 2 -8.58 2.04 -2.17
C LEU A 2 -7.56 2.88 -1.40
N ARG A 3 -7.55 4.21 -1.57
CA ARG A 3 -6.70 5.11 -0.78
C ARG A 3 -6.93 4.97 0.72
N VAL A 4 -8.20 4.90 1.13
CA VAL A 4 -8.58 4.76 2.55
C VAL A 4 -8.16 3.38 3.06
N SER A 5 -8.31 2.33 2.26
CA SER A 5 -7.84 0.99 2.62
C SER A 5 -6.33 0.96 2.88
N ILE A 6 -5.52 1.59 2.01
CA ILE A 6 -4.06 1.68 2.20
C ILE A 6 -3.71 2.57 3.41
N GLU A 7 -4.43 3.67 3.62
CA GLU A 7 -4.23 4.52 4.78
C GLU A 7 -4.50 3.78 6.10
N LEU A 8 -5.55 2.96 6.15
CA LEU A 8 -5.85 2.11 7.30
C LEU A 8 -4.78 1.03 7.50
N LEU A 9 -4.28 0.43 6.42
CA LEU A 9 -3.16 -0.51 6.48
C LEU A 9 -1.91 0.14 7.09
N CYS A 10 -1.52 1.33 6.60
CA CYS A 10 -0.43 2.11 7.18
C CYS A 10 -0.61 2.35 8.68
N LYS A 11 -1.84 2.69 9.12
CA LYS A 11 -2.15 2.90 10.54
C LYS A 11 -2.04 1.62 11.36
N GLN A 12 -2.44 0.48 10.81
CA GLN A 12 -2.26 -0.84 11.45
C GLN A 12 -0.78 -1.20 11.64
N LEU A 13 0.09 -0.74 10.72
CA LEU A 13 1.55 -0.91 10.81
C LEU A 13 2.22 0.10 11.77
N GLY A 14 1.43 0.81 12.57
CA GLY A 14 1.92 1.76 13.58
C GLY A 14 2.27 3.14 13.05
N GLN A 15 2.00 3.43 11.77
CA GLN A 15 2.24 4.76 11.22
C GLN A 15 1.15 5.73 11.68
N LYS A 16 1.54 6.95 12.03
CA LYS A 16 0.63 8.02 12.44
C LYS A 16 0.54 9.07 11.33
N GLY A 17 -0.63 9.67 11.21
CA GLY A 17 -0.88 10.74 10.22
C GLY A 17 -1.53 10.23 8.94
N SER A 18 -1.31 10.99 7.86
CA SER A 18 -1.88 10.76 6.55
C SER A 18 -1.10 9.70 5.76
N LEU A 19 -1.67 9.22 4.65
CA LEU A 19 -0.96 8.33 3.72
C LEU A 19 0.35 8.96 3.19
N LYS A 20 0.40 10.29 3.06
CA LYS A 20 1.64 10.98 2.66
C LYS A 20 2.73 10.79 3.72
N ASP A 21 2.40 10.99 4.99
CA ASP A 21 3.33 10.84 6.11
C ASP A 21 3.83 9.38 6.19
N CYS A 22 2.92 8.42 5.97
CA CYS A 22 3.30 7.00 5.86
C CYS A 22 4.33 6.76 4.75
N ILE A 23 4.11 7.32 3.55
CA ILE A 23 5.04 7.16 2.42
C ILE A 23 6.41 7.77 2.77
N ASP A 24 6.44 8.96 3.36
CA ASP A 24 7.69 9.64 3.74
C ASP A 24 8.46 8.83 4.80
N GLU A 25 7.77 8.21 5.76
CA GLU A 25 8.39 7.31 6.74
C GLU A 25 8.87 5.99 6.11
N LEU A 26 8.11 5.40 5.18
CA LEU A 26 8.52 4.18 4.47
C LEU A 26 9.74 4.42 3.57
N LYS A 27 9.87 5.61 2.97
CA LYS A 27 11.08 6.02 2.25
C LYS A 27 12.32 6.02 3.16
N LYS A 28 12.20 6.58 4.37
CA LYS A 28 13.30 6.60 5.35
C LYS A 28 13.69 5.20 5.84
N LYS A 29 12.72 4.27 5.87
CA LYS A 29 12.95 2.86 6.23
C LYS A 29 13.60 2.03 5.11
N GLY A 30 13.88 2.63 3.95
CA GLY A 30 14.55 1.96 2.83
C GLY A 30 13.67 0.96 2.09
N LEU A 31 12.35 1.14 2.12
CA LEU A 31 11.43 0.30 1.33
C LEU A 31 11.73 0.44 -0.17
N SER A 32 11.47 -0.62 -0.93
CA SER A 32 11.74 -0.61 -2.38
C SER A 32 11.02 0.54 -3.09
N SER A 33 11.72 1.19 -4.03
CA SER A 33 11.19 2.32 -4.81
C SER A 33 9.89 1.96 -5.53
N ARG A 34 9.79 0.73 -6.03
CA ARG A 34 8.56 0.21 -6.66
C ARG A 34 7.34 0.29 -5.76
N ILE A 35 7.46 -0.05 -4.47
CA ILE A 35 6.32 -0.04 -3.53
C ILE A 35 5.98 1.39 -3.11
N ILE A 36 6.99 2.24 -3.00
CA ILE A 36 6.79 3.68 -2.80
C ILE A 36 6.01 4.29 -3.97
N ASP A 37 6.39 3.98 -5.21
CA ASP A 37 5.70 4.46 -6.40
C ASP A 37 4.25 3.95 -6.45
N ALA A 38 4.03 2.67 -6.10
CA ALA A 38 2.69 2.10 -6.00
C ALA A 38 1.81 2.86 -4.99
N LEU A 39 2.35 3.16 -3.80
CA LEU A 39 1.67 3.95 -2.78
C LEU A 39 1.36 5.37 -3.26
N GLU A 40 2.29 6.02 -3.96
CA GLU A 40 2.09 7.35 -4.52
C GLU A 40 1.00 7.36 -5.61
N VAL A 41 0.97 6.38 -6.49
CA VAL A 41 -0.07 6.20 -7.52
C VAL A 41 -1.44 6.06 -6.86
N CYS A 42 -1.57 5.19 -5.86
CA CYS A 42 -2.82 5.02 -5.12
C CYS A 42 -3.25 6.30 -4.38
N ARG A 43 -2.30 7.07 -3.84
CA ARG A 43 -2.56 8.36 -3.19
C ARG A 43 -3.08 9.40 -4.20
N LEU A 44 -2.42 9.52 -5.35
CA LEU A 44 -2.77 10.51 -6.38
C LEU A 44 -4.14 10.20 -6.98
N ILE A 45 -4.35 8.97 -7.44
CA ILE A 45 -5.63 8.54 -8.04
C ILE A 45 -6.74 8.61 -7.01
N GLY A 46 -6.49 8.14 -5.79
CA GLY A 46 -7.49 8.17 -4.74
C GLY A 46 -7.83 9.57 -4.23
N ASN A 47 -6.93 10.56 -4.36
CA ASN A 47 -7.25 11.96 -4.09
C ASN A 47 -8.03 12.60 -5.24
N GLN A 48 -7.69 12.27 -6.48
CA GLN A 48 -8.42 12.73 -7.67
C GLN A 48 -9.85 12.16 -7.73
N ALA A 49 -10.05 10.95 -7.22
CA ALA A 49 -11.34 10.26 -7.11
C ALA A 49 -12.37 10.95 -6.19
N VAL A 50 -11.93 11.89 -5.35
CA VAL A 50 -12.78 12.55 -4.34
C VAL A 50 -13.39 13.85 -4.89
N HIS A 51 -12.90 14.36 -6.02
CA HIS A 51 -13.58 15.44 -6.72
C HIS A 51 -14.78 14.88 -7.51
N PRO A 52 -16.00 15.34 -7.24
CA PRO A 52 -17.19 14.84 -7.94
C PRO A 52 -17.07 15.22 -9.43
N GLY A 53 -16.86 14.21 -10.29
CA GLY A 53 -17.06 14.40 -11.73
C GLY A 53 -16.24 13.58 -12.73
N LYS A 54 -15.24 12.75 -12.38
CA LYS A 54 -14.36 12.14 -13.41
C LYS A 54 -13.71 10.78 -13.14
N ILE A 55 -14.26 9.93 -12.28
CA ILE A 55 -13.87 8.51 -12.33
C ILE A 55 -15.11 7.69 -12.59
N ASP A 56 -15.40 7.49 -13.87
CA ASP A 56 -16.29 6.44 -14.30
C ASP A 56 -15.51 5.12 -14.27
N LEU A 57 -15.66 4.38 -13.17
CA LEU A 57 -14.98 3.08 -13.00
C LEU A 57 -15.54 2.03 -13.99
N GLU A 58 -16.71 2.27 -14.58
CA GLU A 58 -17.31 1.37 -15.58
C GLU A 58 -16.63 1.53 -16.95
N GLU A 59 -16.04 2.68 -17.25
CA GLU A 59 -15.37 2.95 -18.53
C GLU A 59 -13.89 2.50 -18.59
N GLU A 60 -13.22 2.28 -17.44
CA GLU A 60 -11.79 1.92 -17.37
C GLU A 60 -11.50 0.65 -16.52
N PRO A 61 -12.07 -0.53 -16.84
CA PRO A 61 -11.94 -1.75 -16.02
C PRO A 61 -10.49 -2.21 -15.81
N ASP A 62 -9.61 -2.01 -16.79
CA ASP A 62 -8.20 -2.42 -16.68
C ASP A 62 -7.41 -1.54 -15.71
N LYS A 63 -7.75 -0.25 -15.61
CA LYS A 63 -7.19 0.65 -14.61
C LYS A 63 -7.60 0.25 -13.20
N VAL A 64 -8.84 -0.20 -13.03
CA VAL A 64 -9.32 -0.74 -11.74
C VAL A 64 -8.53 -1.99 -11.36
N LYS A 65 -8.41 -2.96 -12.26
CA LYS A 65 -7.61 -4.18 -12.02
C LYS A 65 -6.16 -3.86 -11.67
N PHE A 66 -5.55 -2.91 -12.38
CA PHE A 66 -4.20 -2.46 -12.10
C PHE A 66 -4.09 -1.88 -10.68
N LEU A 67 -5.00 -1.01 -10.26
CA LEU A 67 -5.02 -0.45 -8.91
C LEU A 67 -5.15 -1.53 -7.82
N PHE A 68 -5.97 -2.56 -8.05
CA PHE A 68 -6.06 -3.70 -7.12
C PHE A 68 -4.76 -4.51 -7.08
N SER A 69 -4.08 -4.68 -8.22
CA SER A 69 -2.77 -5.34 -8.23
C SER A 69 -1.71 -4.57 -7.42
N LEU A 70 -1.72 -3.23 -7.48
CA LEU A 70 -0.84 -2.40 -6.65
C LEU A 70 -1.12 -2.59 -5.16
N VAL A 71 -2.39 -2.65 -4.77
CA VAL A 71 -2.78 -2.90 -3.36
C VAL A 71 -2.26 -4.26 -2.89
N ASN A 72 -2.35 -5.29 -3.74
CA ASN A 72 -1.81 -6.61 -3.44
C ASN A 72 -0.28 -6.59 -3.28
N ASP A 73 0.44 -5.92 -4.20
CA ASP A 73 1.90 -5.77 -4.11
C ASP A 73 2.31 -5.05 -2.81
N ILE A 74 1.59 -3.99 -2.43
CA ILE A 74 1.81 -3.25 -1.18
C ILE A 74 1.58 -4.15 0.04
N ALA A 75 0.48 -4.90 0.07
CA ALA A 75 0.16 -5.80 1.19
C ALA A 75 1.18 -6.95 1.32
N GLU A 76 1.62 -7.52 0.20
CA GLU A 76 2.65 -8.56 0.20
C GLU A 76 3.96 -8.03 0.79
N GLU A 77 4.39 -6.84 0.38
CA GLU A 77 5.64 -6.26 0.88
C GLU A 77 5.56 -5.86 2.35
N LEU A 78 4.46 -5.23 2.77
CA LEU A 78 4.35 -4.62 4.09
C LEU A 78 3.84 -5.57 5.17
N VAL A 79 3.15 -6.65 4.80
CA VAL A 79 2.51 -7.57 5.75
C VAL A 79 3.01 -8.99 5.56
N THR A 80 2.83 -9.55 4.36
CA THR A 80 3.09 -10.98 4.15
C THR A 80 4.57 -11.33 4.26
N LYS A 81 5.46 -10.60 3.56
CA LYS A 81 6.90 -10.88 3.59
C LYS A 81 7.51 -10.72 4.98
N PRO A 82 7.29 -9.62 5.74
CA PRO A 82 7.81 -9.48 7.09
C PRO A 82 7.35 -10.61 8.01
N ARG A 83 6.08 -11.03 7.89
CA ARG A 83 5.54 -12.13 8.69
C ARG A 83 6.18 -13.47 8.35
N LYS A 84 6.27 -13.83 7.06
CA LYS A 84 6.94 -15.07 6.62
C LYS A 84 8.39 -15.13 7.09
N ILE A 85 9.10 -14.00 7.02
CA ILE A 85 10.48 -13.90 7.50
C ILE A 85 10.54 -14.13 9.01
N ALA A 86 9.66 -13.51 9.79
CA ALA A 86 9.61 -13.70 11.24
C ALA A 86 9.27 -15.14 11.65
N GLU A 87 8.33 -15.78 10.95
CA GLU A 87 7.98 -17.21 11.15
C GLU A 87 9.19 -18.10 10.87
N ASN A 88 9.83 -17.96 9.70
CA ASN A 88 11.00 -18.78 9.33
C ASN A 88 12.19 -18.62 10.28
N TYR A 89 12.47 -17.41 10.76
CA TYR A 89 13.52 -17.19 11.76
C TYR A 89 13.15 -17.78 13.12
N GLY A 90 11.87 -17.74 13.50
CA GLY A 90 11.38 -18.39 14.71
C GLY A 90 11.60 -19.89 14.66
N ASP A 91 11.32 -20.52 13.52
CA ASP A 91 11.52 -21.96 13.34
C ASP A 91 13.02 -22.35 13.41
N LEU A 92 13.91 -21.54 12.82
CA LEU A 92 15.37 -21.79 12.84
C LEU A 92 16.03 -21.61 14.21
N LEU A 93 15.44 -20.83 15.12
CA LEU A 93 15.99 -20.53 16.45
C LEU A 93 15.43 -21.43 17.56
N ASN A 94 14.43 -22.27 17.23
CA ASN A 94 13.79 -23.20 18.18
C ASN A 94 14.31 -24.65 18.06
N ASP A 95 15.31 -24.91 17.21
CA ASP A 95 16.12 -26.14 17.15
C ASP A 95 17.48 -25.95 17.85
#